data_AF-A0A8T5J4E4-F1
#
_entry.id   AF-A0A8T5J4E4-F1
#
_cell.length_a   1.000
_cell.length_b   1.000
_cell.length_c   1.000
_cell.angle_alpha   90.00
_cell.angle_beta   90.00
_cell.angle_gamma   90.00
#
_symmetry.space_group_name_H-M   'P 1'
#
loop_
_entity.id
_entity.type
_entity.pdbx_description
1 polymer ?
#
loop_
_entity_poly.entity_id
_entity_poly.type
_entity_poly.pdbx_seq_one_letter_code
_entity_poly.pdbx_strand_id
1 'polypeptide(L)'
;YKKLSLIPLTISIPLTGALSQENIRINVPSTFTVGVSTDPTIMNNAAERLLHLTPPQIQEMASEIIFGQLRLTVASLTIRQINSDRELFAEAIRNNVGHELNKLGLNLINVNISDITDDSDFIESIGQKAAAGAVNAAKSDVAAADRDGAIGQAEAYRTRDIQVAENTAAAEKGKKAADADRRKEVAALEANAIEGENTSKGSIADYNASLAEREAEAMQRSEVARRTAEMEVQKAQYLLEQERLKAEEIVREEIAKTQIEIAAEAEAERQRRIARGEADAILARYNAEAEGIQAVLEAKATGYAQLVSSAGGDTKAAATLLMVEKIEGIVSRQVEAISNLKIDKITVWDSAGSGKGEGSTANFVSSLIHALPPVHDVAKMAGVDLPDYLGSLKDE
;
A
#
# COMPACT_ATOMS: atom_id res chain seq x y z
N TYR A 1 -58.79 137.90 -16.60
CA TYR A 1 -58.89 136.45 -16.87
C TYR A 1 -58.47 135.67 -15.64
N LYS A 2 -59.31 134.76 -15.13
CA LYS A 2 -58.87 133.76 -14.14
C LYS A 2 -58.25 132.58 -14.90
N LYS A 3 -57.19 131.97 -14.36
CA LYS A 3 -56.47 130.85 -14.97
C LYS A 3 -56.51 129.66 -14.02
N LEU A 4 -56.70 128.45 -14.54
CA LEU A 4 -56.52 127.19 -13.81
C LEU A 4 -55.16 126.59 -14.14
N SER A 5 -54.51 125.99 -13.14
CA SER A 5 -53.26 125.27 -13.34
C SER A 5 -53.56 123.87 -13.89
N LEU A 6 -52.82 123.46 -14.92
CA LEU A 6 -52.85 122.09 -15.46
C LEU A 6 -51.79 121.18 -14.82
N ILE A 7 -51.03 121.70 -13.84
CA ILE A 7 -50.01 120.91 -13.14
C ILE A 7 -50.72 119.80 -12.36
N PRO A 8 -50.32 118.53 -12.54
CA PRO A 8 -50.87 117.42 -11.78
C PRO A 8 -50.70 117.61 -10.27
N LEU A 9 -51.72 117.20 -9.51
CA LEU A 9 -51.77 117.19 -8.07
C LEU A 9 -51.70 115.75 -7.57
N THR A 10 -50.83 115.50 -6.61
CA THR A 10 -50.73 114.20 -5.92
C THR A 10 -51.50 114.24 -4.62
N ILE A 11 -52.47 113.35 -4.46
CA ILE A 11 -53.33 113.26 -3.29
C ILE A 11 -53.10 111.91 -2.62
N SER A 12 -52.59 111.92 -1.39
CA SER A 12 -52.43 110.71 -0.58
C SER A 12 -53.68 110.47 0.25
N ILE A 13 -54.25 109.28 0.13
CA ILE A 13 -55.49 108.88 0.80
C ILE A 13 -55.20 107.58 1.56
N PRO A 14 -54.94 107.67 2.88
CA PRO A 14 -54.84 106.50 3.73
C PRO A 14 -56.24 106.01 4.07
N LEU A 15 -56.82 105.14 3.23
CA LEU A 15 -58.11 104.53 3.54
C LEU A 15 -57.91 103.50 4.66
N THR A 16 -58.41 103.79 5.86
CA THR A 16 -58.34 102.90 7.03
C THR A 16 -59.72 102.36 7.40
N GLY A 17 -59.79 101.09 7.79
CA GLY A 17 -61.00 100.45 8.32
C GLY A 17 -62.13 100.31 7.30
N ALA A 18 -61.80 100.22 6.01
CA ALA A 18 -62.78 99.99 4.95
C ALA A 18 -63.27 98.54 5.00
N LEU A 19 -64.58 98.36 4.87
CA LEU A 19 -65.19 97.04 4.95
C LEU A 19 -65.19 96.43 3.55
N SER A 20 -64.62 95.23 3.42
CA SER A 20 -64.69 94.43 2.19
C SER A 20 -66.04 93.73 2.04
N GLN A 21 -66.30 93.12 0.88
CA GLN A 21 -67.50 92.30 0.65
C GLN A 21 -67.65 91.16 1.67
N GLU A 22 -66.53 90.64 2.18
CA GLU A 22 -66.47 89.55 3.16
C GLU A 22 -66.57 90.05 4.62
N ASN A 23 -66.95 91.31 4.83
CA ASN A 23 -67.12 91.94 6.15
C ASN A 23 -65.82 92.00 6.99
N ILE A 24 -64.66 91.98 6.33
CA ILE A 24 -63.34 92.13 6.97
C ILE A 24 -62.83 93.56 6.71
N ARG A 25 -62.29 94.18 7.76
CA ARG A 25 -61.72 95.52 7.71
C ARG A 25 -60.32 95.49 7.10
N ILE A 26 -60.11 96.31 6.09
CA ILE A 26 -58.83 96.45 5.41
C ILE A 26 -58.39 97.92 5.36
N ASN A 27 -57.08 98.10 5.33
CA ASN A 27 -56.41 99.38 5.16
C ASN A 27 -55.73 99.37 3.80
N VAL A 28 -56.10 100.33 2.95
CA VAL A 28 -55.62 100.45 1.57
C VAL A 28 -54.96 101.83 1.39
N PRO A 29 -53.69 101.99 1.81
CA PRO A 29 -52.96 103.22 1.55
C PRO A 29 -52.75 103.42 0.06
N SER A 30 -53.30 104.53 -0.47
CA SER A 30 -53.32 104.82 -1.91
C SER A 30 -52.87 106.25 -2.20
N THR A 31 -52.17 106.44 -3.31
CA THR A 31 -51.78 107.77 -3.80
C THR A 31 -52.33 107.97 -5.20
N PHE A 32 -53.07 109.06 -5.39
CA PHE A 32 -53.73 109.41 -6.64
C PHE A 32 -53.02 110.58 -7.27
N THR A 33 -52.75 110.51 -8.58
CA THR A 33 -52.28 111.65 -9.36
C THR A 33 -53.42 112.13 -10.23
N VAL A 34 -53.92 113.32 -9.97
CA VAL A 34 -55.06 113.93 -10.67
C VAL A 34 -54.64 115.22 -11.35
N GLY A 35 -55.27 115.56 -12.46
CA GLY A 35 -55.01 116.83 -13.17
C GLY A 35 -56.29 117.38 -13.76
N VAL A 36 -56.31 118.68 -14.06
CA VAL A 36 -57.44 119.25 -14.82
C VAL A 36 -57.41 118.68 -16.24
N SER A 37 -58.54 118.15 -16.69
CA SER A 37 -58.62 117.55 -18.03
C SER A 37 -58.55 118.62 -19.13
N THR A 38 -57.93 118.27 -20.27
CA THR A 38 -57.89 119.10 -21.48
C THR A 38 -59.00 118.74 -22.48
N ASP A 39 -59.82 117.73 -22.18
CA ASP A 39 -61.00 117.40 -22.98
C ASP A 39 -62.03 118.53 -22.87
N PRO A 40 -62.53 119.10 -23.99
CA PRO A 40 -63.51 120.19 -23.98
C PRO A 40 -64.73 119.94 -23.09
N THR A 41 -65.19 118.70 -22.98
CA THR A 41 -66.38 118.34 -22.19
C THR A 41 -66.10 118.40 -20.68
N ILE A 42 -64.98 117.82 -20.24
CA ILE A 42 -64.56 117.76 -18.84
C ILE A 42 -63.98 119.10 -18.38
N MET A 43 -63.28 119.81 -19.28
CA MET A 43 -62.69 121.12 -19.03
C MET A 43 -63.76 122.19 -18.73
N ASN A 44 -64.94 122.11 -19.35
CA ASN A 44 -66.06 123.00 -19.02
C ASN A 44 -66.53 122.79 -17.57
N ASN A 45 -66.62 121.53 -17.11
CA ASN A 45 -66.96 121.24 -15.71
C ASN A 45 -65.89 121.81 -14.75
N ALA A 46 -64.61 121.71 -15.12
CA ALA A 46 -63.51 122.31 -14.34
C ALA A 46 -63.63 123.84 -14.27
N ALA A 47 -63.98 124.48 -15.38
CA ALA A 47 -64.15 125.93 -15.46
C ALA A 47 -65.37 126.41 -14.66
N GLU A 48 -66.45 125.62 -14.58
CA GLU A 48 -67.64 125.98 -13.80
C GLU A 48 -67.44 125.75 -12.29
N ARG A 49 -66.81 124.62 -11.92
CA ARG A 49 -66.77 124.16 -10.52
C ARG A 49 -65.47 124.53 -9.78
N LEU A 50 -64.35 124.61 -10.48
CA LEU A 50 -63.02 124.77 -9.87
C LEU A 50 -62.43 126.18 -10.03
N LEU A 51 -62.93 127.00 -10.96
CA LEU A 51 -62.36 128.31 -11.32
C LEU A 51 -62.34 129.34 -10.17
N HIS A 52 -63.16 129.14 -9.14
CA HIS A 52 -63.24 130.04 -7.97
C HIS A 52 -62.60 129.44 -6.71
N LEU A 53 -62.09 128.21 -6.80
CA LEU A 53 -61.46 127.51 -5.70
C LEU A 53 -59.94 127.68 -5.73
N THR A 54 -59.33 127.64 -4.56
CA THR A 54 -57.88 127.58 -4.40
C THR A 54 -57.38 126.13 -4.57
N PRO A 55 -56.11 125.89 -4.96
CA PRO A 55 -55.58 124.54 -5.10
C PRO A 55 -55.77 123.63 -3.87
N PRO A 56 -55.64 124.11 -2.62
CA PRO A 56 -55.97 123.31 -1.43
C PRO A 56 -57.44 122.89 -1.34
N GLN A 57 -58.37 123.77 -1.71
CA GLN A 57 -59.81 123.46 -1.73
C GLN A 57 -60.15 122.45 -2.83
N ILE A 58 -59.47 122.51 -3.97
CA ILE A 58 -59.61 121.52 -5.05
C ILE A 58 -59.09 120.15 -4.57
N GLN A 59 -57.96 120.13 -3.86
CA GLN A 59 -57.40 118.92 -3.27
C GLN A 59 -58.33 118.30 -2.22
N GLU A 60 -58.91 119.10 -1.33
CA GLU A 60 -59.86 118.65 -0.31
C GLU A 60 -61.12 118.04 -0.95
N MET A 61 -61.72 118.74 -1.92
CA MET A 61 -62.89 118.26 -2.65
C MET A 61 -62.61 116.96 -3.43
N ALA A 62 -61.46 116.88 -4.11
CA ALA A 62 -61.04 115.66 -4.80
C ALA A 62 -60.78 114.52 -3.80
N SER A 63 -60.16 114.80 -2.66
CA SER A 63 -59.88 113.82 -1.61
C SER A 63 -61.16 113.21 -1.05
N GLU A 64 -62.20 114.01 -0.77
CA GLU A 64 -63.49 113.50 -0.27
C GLU A 64 -64.18 112.57 -1.26
N ILE A 65 -64.21 112.93 -2.54
CA ILE A 65 -64.80 112.09 -3.60
C ILE A 65 -64.02 110.79 -3.75
N ILE A 66 -62.70 110.87 -3.86
CA ILE A 66 -61.86 109.69 -4.02
C ILE A 66 -62.00 108.77 -2.80
N PHE A 67 -62.02 109.33 -1.58
CA PHE A 67 -62.22 108.55 -0.36
C PHE A 67 -63.55 107.80 -0.37
N GLY A 68 -64.65 108.48 -0.73
CA GLY A 68 -65.98 107.87 -0.82
C GLY A 68 -66.04 106.75 -1.86
N GLN A 69 -65.51 106.98 -3.07
CA GLN A 69 -65.54 106.00 -4.16
C GLN A 69 -64.58 104.83 -3.95
N LEU A 70 -63.40 105.07 -3.37
CA LEU A 70 -62.46 104.02 -3.02
C LEU A 70 -63.09 103.07 -1.98
N ARG A 71 -63.82 103.64 -0.99
CA ARG A 71 -64.53 102.85 0.02
C ARG A 71 -65.63 101.97 -0.59
N LEU A 72 -66.40 102.49 -1.55
CA LEU A 72 -67.42 101.71 -2.27
C LEU A 72 -66.79 100.60 -3.11
N THR A 73 -65.69 100.90 -3.80
CA THR A 73 -64.97 99.92 -4.62
C THR A 73 -64.42 98.78 -3.76
N VAL A 74 -63.83 99.09 -2.61
CA VAL A 74 -63.37 98.09 -1.63
C VAL A 74 -64.54 97.25 -1.10
N ALA A 75 -65.70 97.86 -0.82
CA ALA A 75 -66.88 97.13 -0.35
C ALA A 75 -67.46 96.15 -1.38
N SER A 76 -67.20 96.36 -2.67
CA SER A 76 -67.69 95.50 -3.75
C SER A 76 -66.81 94.29 -4.07
N LEU A 77 -65.59 94.23 -3.50
CA LEU A 77 -64.59 93.22 -3.82
C LEU A 77 -64.24 92.35 -2.60
N THR A 78 -63.83 91.12 -2.87
CA THR A 78 -63.29 90.20 -1.86
C THR A 78 -61.81 90.51 -1.58
N ILE A 79 -61.30 90.14 -0.40
CA ILE A 79 -59.89 90.38 -0.06
C ILE A 79 -58.95 89.64 -1.01
N ARG A 80 -59.35 88.44 -1.44
CA ARG A 80 -58.58 87.66 -2.42
C ARG A 80 -58.45 88.38 -3.76
N GLN A 81 -59.51 89.01 -4.25
CA GLN A 81 -59.43 89.80 -5.49
C GLN A 81 -58.56 91.04 -5.31
N ILE A 82 -58.68 91.71 -4.17
CA ILE A 82 -57.89 92.91 -3.85
C ILE A 82 -56.39 92.61 -3.74
N ASN A 83 -56.02 91.46 -3.15
CA ASN A 83 -54.61 91.10 -2.91
C ASN A 83 -53.97 90.31 -4.05
N SER A 84 -54.69 89.34 -4.64
CA SER A 84 -54.14 88.45 -5.67
C SER A 84 -54.14 89.07 -7.07
N ASP A 85 -55.07 89.99 -7.37
CA ASP A 85 -55.19 90.63 -8.67
C ASP A 85 -55.23 92.16 -8.54
N ARG A 86 -54.04 92.75 -8.41
CA ARG A 86 -53.87 94.20 -8.24
C ARG A 86 -54.26 94.99 -9.48
N GLU A 87 -54.23 94.38 -10.65
CA GLU A 87 -54.58 95.03 -11.92
C GLU A 87 -56.10 95.21 -12.03
N LEU A 88 -56.86 94.15 -11.74
CA LEU A 88 -58.33 94.24 -11.68
C LEU A 88 -58.79 95.26 -10.62
N PHE A 89 -58.13 95.29 -9.46
CA PHE A 89 -58.46 96.27 -8.42
C PHE A 89 -58.15 97.71 -8.86
N ALA A 90 -56.98 97.95 -9.48
CA ALA A 90 -56.61 99.27 -10.01
C ALA A 90 -57.56 99.73 -11.12
N GLU A 91 -58.01 98.83 -11.99
CA GLU A 91 -58.98 99.11 -13.05
C GLU A 91 -60.36 99.47 -12.47
N ALA A 92 -60.84 98.72 -11.48
CA ALA A 92 -62.10 99.01 -10.79
C ALA A 92 -62.07 100.40 -10.13
N ILE A 93 -60.95 100.76 -9.47
CA ILE A 93 -60.74 102.10 -8.92
C ILE A 93 -60.74 103.14 -10.04
N ARG A 94 -60.01 102.90 -11.13
CA ARG A 94 -59.91 103.86 -12.25
C ARG A 94 -61.27 104.16 -12.86
N ASN A 95 -62.12 103.15 -13.02
CA ASN A 95 -63.46 103.30 -13.58
C ASN A 95 -64.40 104.06 -12.63
N ASN A 96 -64.44 103.68 -11.35
CA ASN A 96 -65.35 104.31 -10.38
C ASN A 96 -64.88 105.72 -9.97
N VAL A 97 -63.62 105.85 -9.52
CA VAL A 97 -63.05 107.12 -9.09
C VAL A 97 -62.88 108.07 -10.27
N GLY A 98 -62.42 107.57 -11.42
CA GLY A 98 -62.26 108.40 -12.63
C GLY A 98 -63.59 108.96 -13.13
N HIS A 99 -64.66 108.17 -13.12
CA HIS A 99 -65.99 108.66 -13.52
C HIS A 99 -66.49 109.80 -12.62
N GLU A 100 -66.30 109.71 -11.30
CA GLU A 100 -66.70 110.78 -10.38
C GLU A 100 -65.80 112.02 -10.47
N LEU A 101 -64.49 111.85 -10.63
CA LEU A 101 -63.56 112.97 -10.82
C LEU A 101 -63.85 113.76 -12.10
N ASN A 102 -64.26 113.08 -13.18
CA ASN A 102 -64.64 113.73 -14.44
C ASN A 102 -65.83 114.69 -14.27
N LYS A 103 -66.74 114.43 -13.33
CA LYS A 103 -67.85 115.34 -13.01
C LYS A 103 -67.34 116.64 -12.39
N LEU A 104 -66.23 116.63 -11.63
CA LEU A 104 -65.59 117.84 -11.13
C LEU A 104 -64.75 118.56 -12.18
N GLY A 105 -64.39 117.88 -13.27
CA GLY A 105 -63.46 118.39 -14.26
C GLY A 105 -62.01 117.91 -14.09
N LEU A 106 -61.79 116.91 -13.23
CA LEU A 106 -60.48 116.32 -12.96
C LEU A 106 -60.35 114.98 -13.69
N ASN A 107 -59.20 114.73 -14.28
CA ASN A 107 -58.83 113.44 -14.87
C ASN A 107 -57.87 112.69 -13.94
N LEU A 108 -58.14 111.39 -13.75
CA LEU A 108 -57.25 110.49 -13.03
C LEU A 108 -56.12 110.03 -13.94
N ILE A 109 -54.89 110.44 -13.62
CA ILE A 109 -53.69 110.11 -14.41
C ILE A 109 -53.14 108.75 -13.96
N ASN A 110 -53.00 108.56 -12.65
CA ASN A 110 -52.46 107.34 -12.09
C ASN A 110 -52.99 107.09 -10.67
N VAL A 111 -53.09 105.81 -10.29
CA VAL A 111 -53.28 105.38 -8.91
C VAL A 111 -52.14 104.45 -8.52
N ASN A 112 -51.53 104.70 -7.37
CA ASN A 112 -50.54 103.83 -6.78
C ASN A 112 -51.09 103.28 -5.46
N ILE A 113 -51.15 101.96 -5.35
CA ILE A 113 -51.70 101.25 -4.19
C ILE A 113 -50.52 100.60 -3.49
N SER A 114 -50.32 100.96 -2.22
CA SER A 114 -49.24 100.38 -1.41
C SER A 114 -49.65 99.03 -0.83
N ASP A 115 -48.93 98.54 0.18
CA ASP A 115 -49.28 97.29 0.84
C ASP A 115 -50.61 97.40 1.58
N ILE A 116 -51.47 96.42 1.32
CA ILE A 116 -52.81 96.33 1.89
C ILE A 116 -52.68 95.50 3.15
N THR A 117 -53.13 96.04 4.28
CA THR A 117 -53.12 95.34 5.56
C THR A 117 -54.55 95.09 6.00
N ASP A 118 -54.76 94.05 6.78
CA ASP A 118 -56.06 93.76 7.39
C ASP A 118 -55.96 93.77 8.92
N ASP A 119 -57.08 94.05 9.59
CA ASP A 119 -57.11 94.13 11.06
C ASP A 119 -57.21 92.73 11.72
N SER A 120 -57.30 91.65 10.94
CA SER A 120 -57.62 90.29 11.42
C SER A 120 -56.56 89.24 11.05
N ASP A 121 -55.36 89.67 10.63
CA ASP A 121 -54.24 88.82 10.17
C ASP A 121 -54.63 87.73 9.15
N PHE A 122 -55.73 87.95 8.44
CA PHE A 122 -56.33 87.02 7.49
C PHE A 122 -55.47 86.90 6.22
N ILE A 123 -54.92 88.03 5.75
CA ILE A 123 -54.04 88.04 4.57
C ILE A 123 -52.77 87.25 4.86
N GLU A 124 -52.19 87.44 6.05
CA GLU A 124 -51.01 86.69 6.49
C GLU A 124 -51.32 85.19 6.61
N SER A 125 -52.44 84.84 7.24
CA SER A 125 -52.87 83.44 7.43
C SER A 125 -53.11 82.71 6.09
N ILE A 126 -53.67 83.39 5.09
CA ILE A 126 -53.81 82.83 3.73
C ILE A 126 -52.44 82.59 3.10
N GLY A 127 -51.51 83.54 3.24
CA GLY A 127 -50.14 83.39 2.73
C GLY A 127 -49.43 82.19 3.35
N GLN A 128 -49.50 82.05 4.68
CA GLN A 128 -48.93 80.90 5.40
C GLN A 128 -49.58 79.57 4.96
N LYS A 129 -50.90 79.52 4.81
CA LYS A 129 -51.62 78.32 4.35
C LYS A 129 -51.23 77.92 2.92
N ALA A 130 -51.12 78.89 2.01
CA ALA A 130 -50.72 78.63 0.63
C ALA A 130 -49.28 78.10 0.55
N ALA A 131 -48.35 78.71 1.31
CA ALA A 131 -46.97 78.25 1.40
C ALA A 131 -46.87 76.83 1.99
N ALA A 132 -47.57 76.55 3.10
CA ALA A 132 -47.60 75.22 3.70
C ALA A 132 -48.22 74.17 2.76
N GLY A 133 -49.26 74.54 2.02
CA GLY A 133 -49.87 73.68 0.99
C GLY A 133 -48.90 73.32 -0.12
N ALA A 134 -48.17 74.31 -0.66
CA ALA A 134 -47.16 74.09 -1.70
C ALA A 134 -46.01 73.19 -1.20
N VAL A 135 -45.54 73.40 0.03
CA VAL A 135 -44.50 72.57 0.64
C VAL A 135 -44.97 71.13 0.85
N ASN A 136 -46.21 70.93 1.32
CA ASN A 136 -46.75 69.60 1.53
C ASN A 136 -47.01 68.86 0.20
N ALA A 137 -47.49 69.56 -0.82
CA ALA A 137 -47.62 69.00 -2.17
C ALA A 137 -46.26 68.54 -2.70
N ALA A 138 -45.24 69.41 -2.64
CA ALA A 138 -43.88 69.05 -3.07
C ALA A 138 -43.31 67.85 -2.28
N LYS A 139 -43.53 67.78 -0.97
CA LYS A 139 -43.10 66.63 -0.16
C LYS A 139 -43.82 65.34 -0.55
N SER A 140 -45.12 65.41 -0.86
CA SER A 140 -45.88 64.26 -1.33
C SER A 140 -45.35 63.75 -2.67
N ASP A 141 -45.03 64.64 -3.59
CA ASP A 141 -44.49 64.29 -4.90
C ASP A 141 -43.10 63.63 -4.79
N VAL A 142 -42.22 64.17 -3.94
CA VAL A 142 -40.91 63.56 -3.65
C VAL A 142 -41.08 62.16 -3.05
N ALA A 143 -41.96 62.00 -2.05
CA ALA A 143 -42.21 60.71 -1.43
C ALA A 143 -42.79 59.67 -2.41
N ALA A 144 -43.66 60.09 -3.34
CA ALA A 144 -44.18 59.23 -4.39
C ALA A 144 -43.08 58.79 -5.36
N ALA A 145 -42.23 59.72 -5.80
CA ALA A 145 -41.09 59.42 -6.67
C ALA A 145 -40.09 58.46 -6.01
N ASP A 146 -39.77 58.67 -4.73
CA ASP A 146 -38.89 57.79 -3.96
C ASP A 146 -39.47 56.37 -3.83
N ARG A 147 -40.77 56.27 -3.54
CA ARG A 147 -41.46 54.97 -3.45
C ARG A 147 -41.41 54.24 -4.79
N ASP A 148 -41.74 54.93 -5.88
CA ASP A 148 -41.79 54.32 -7.22
C ASP A 148 -40.38 53.94 -7.69
N GLY A 149 -39.37 54.75 -7.36
CA GLY A 149 -37.95 54.42 -7.58
C GLY A 149 -37.50 53.18 -6.83
N ALA A 150 -37.88 53.04 -5.55
CA ALA A 150 -37.56 51.86 -4.74
C ALA A 150 -38.26 50.60 -5.26
N ILE A 151 -39.52 50.70 -5.71
CA ILE A 151 -40.25 49.59 -6.34
C ILE A 151 -39.55 49.18 -7.64
N GLY A 152 -39.21 50.13 -8.51
CA GLY A 152 -38.50 49.86 -9.76
C GLY A 152 -37.14 49.19 -9.54
N GLN A 153 -36.39 49.63 -8.53
CA GLN A 153 -35.12 49.02 -8.15
C GLN A 153 -35.30 47.57 -7.67
N ALA A 154 -36.29 47.33 -6.79
CA ALA A 154 -36.58 45.99 -6.28
C ALA A 154 -37.03 45.03 -7.40
N GLU A 155 -37.86 45.51 -8.33
CA GLU A 155 -38.30 44.72 -9.47
C GLU A 155 -37.16 44.40 -10.45
N ALA A 156 -36.27 45.36 -10.71
CA ALA A 156 -35.08 45.14 -11.51
C ALA A 156 -34.12 44.12 -10.86
N TYR A 157 -33.92 44.19 -9.55
CA TYR A 157 -33.14 43.19 -8.81
C TYR A 157 -33.77 41.81 -8.85
N ARG A 158 -35.07 41.69 -8.58
CA ARG A 158 -35.80 40.41 -8.68
C ARG A 158 -35.67 39.79 -10.07
N THR A 159 -35.83 40.61 -11.12
CA THR A 159 -35.74 40.16 -12.52
C THR A 159 -34.33 39.68 -12.85
N ARG A 160 -33.30 40.43 -12.45
CA ARG A 160 -31.90 40.04 -12.62
C ARG A 160 -31.62 38.71 -11.93
N ASP A 161 -32.02 38.56 -10.67
CA ASP A 161 -31.71 37.37 -9.88
C ASP A 161 -32.37 36.12 -10.47
N ILE A 162 -33.62 36.23 -10.93
CA ILE A 162 -34.32 35.16 -11.65
C ILE A 162 -33.55 34.79 -12.93
N GLN A 163 -33.20 35.76 -13.76
CA GLN A 163 -32.49 35.50 -15.02
C GLN A 163 -31.10 34.91 -14.79
N VAL A 164 -30.37 35.37 -13.78
CA VAL A 164 -29.07 34.80 -13.40
C VAL A 164 -29.24 33.36 -12.95
N ALA A 165 -30.21 33.08 -12.06
CA ALA A 165 -30.50 31.72 -11.61
C ALA A 165 -30.91 30.79 -12.77
N GLU A 166 -31.78 31.23 -13.67
CA GLU A 166 -32.17 30.46 -14.86
C GLU A 166 -30.98 30.15 -15.78
N ASN A 167 -30.16 31.16 -16.08
CA ASN A 167 -28.97 30.99 -16.93
C ASN A 167 -27.93 30.07 -16.28
N THR A 168 -27.69 30.20 -14.96
CA THR A 168 -26.78 29.31 -14.24
C THR A 168 -27.27 27.87 -14.25
N ALA A 169 -28.57 27.64 -14.00
CA ALA A 169 -29.17 26.31 -14.07
C ALA A 169 -29.10 25.71 -15.49
N ALA A 170 -29.35 26.51 -16.52
CA ALA A 170 -29.20 26.07 -17.91
C ALA A 170 -27.74 25.73 -18.25
N ALA A 171 -26.79 26.55 -17.81
CA ALA A 171 -25.37 26.30 -18.00
C ALA A 171 -24.90 25.01 -17.30
N GLU A 172 -25.35 24.77 -16.06
CA GLU A 172 -25.03 23.52 -15.35
C GLU A 172 -25.61 22.29 -16.04
N LYS A 173 -26.88 22.36 -16.49
CA LYS A 173 -27.49 21.28 -17.29
C LYS A 173 -26.69 21.01 -18.56
N GLY A 174 -26.29 22.05 -19.29
CA GLY A 174 -25.45 21.93 -20.48
C GLY A 174 -24.10 21.28 -20.20
N LYS A 175 -23.41 21.68 -19.12
CA LYS A 175 -22.15 21.06 -18.68
C LYS A 175 -22.33 19.57 -18.36
N LYS A 176 -23.38 19.21 -17.61
CA LYS A 176 -23.64 17.81 -17.25
C LYS A 176 -24.00 16.95 -18.47
N ALA A 177 -24.74 17.50 -19.44
CA ALA A 177 -25.01 16.81 -20.69
C ALA A 177 -23.72 16.57 -21.49
N ALA A 178 -22.89 17.60 -21.66
CA ALA A 178 -21.61 17.48 -22.34
C ALA A 178 -20.65 16.49 -21.65
N ASP A 179 -20.58 16.50 -20.32
CA ASP A 179 -19.80 15.54 -19.54
C ASP A 179 -20.32 14.10 -19.73
N ALA A 180 -21.64 13.91 -19.77
CA ALA A 180 -22.25 12.60 -19.99
C ALA A 180 -21.95 12.06 -21.39
N ASP A 181 -22.06 12.91 -22.41
CA ASP A 181 -21.75 12.53 -23.79
C ASP A 181 -20.26 12.22 -23.97
N ARG A 182 -19.38 13.05 -23.41
CA ARG A 182 -17.94 12.78 -23.36
C ARG A 182 -17.65 11.41 -22.71
N ARG A 183 -18.28 11.09 -21.58
CA ARG A 183 -18.06 9.80 -20.90
C ARG A 183 -18.52 8.61 -21.75
N LYS A 184 -19.68 8.72 -22.42
CA LYS A 184 -20.15 7.67 -23.33
C LYS A 184 -19.17 7.44 -24.47
N GLU A 185 -18.68 8.53 -25.06
CA GLU A 185 -17.78 8.46 -26.21
C GLU A 185 -16.40 7.91 -25.83
N VAL A 186 -15.84 8.34 -24.69
CA VAL A 186 -14.61 7.75 -24.13
C VAL A 186 -14.80 6.25 -23.85
N ALA A 187 -15.88 5.86 -23.18
CA ALA A 187 -16.15 4.45 -22.88
C ALA A 187 -16.32 3.61 -24.15
N ALA A 188 -16.95 4.15 -25.21
CA ALA A 188 -17.08 3.48 -26.50
C ALA A 188 -15.71 3.30 -27.19
N LEU A 189 -14.86 4.33 -27.16
CA LEU A 189 -13.50 4.24 -27.70
C LEU A 189 -12.64 3.25 -26.92
N GLU A 190 -12.74 3.22 -25.58
CA GLU A 190 -12.05 2.24 -24.74
C GLU A 190 -12.54 0.82 -25.01
N ALA A 191 -13.84 0.60 -25.15
CA ALA A 191 -14.40 -0.71 -25.50
C ALA A 191 -13.84 -1.23 -26.84
N ASN A 192 -13.84 -0.37 -27.87
CA ASN A 192 -13.27 -0.69 -29.18
C ASN A 192 -11.75 -0.96 -29.10
N ALA A 193 -11.03 -0.21 -28.27
CA ALA A 193 -9.59 -0.43 -28.06
C ALA A 193 -9.32 -1.78 -27.38
N ILE A 194 -10.10 -2.14 -26.36
CA ILE A 194 -10.01 -3.43 -25.67
C ILE A 194 -10.36 -4.58 -26.63
N GLU A 195 -11.37 -4.41 -27.49
CA GLU A 195 -11.69 -5.39 -28.54
C GLU A 195 -10.51 -5.58 -29.51
N GLY A 196 -9.89 -4.47 -29.98
CA GLY A 196 -8.67 -4.50 -30.79
C GLY A 196 -7.48 -5.16 -30.08
N GLU A 197 -7.31 -4.93 -28.78
CA GLU A 197 -6.25 -5.55 -27.98
C GLU A 197 -6.50 -7.04 -27.78
N ASN A 198 -7.75 -7.45 -27.50
CA ASN A 198 -8.13 -8.85 -27.32
C ASN A 198 -7.99 -9.64 -28.62
N THR A 199 -8.42 -9.08 -29.75
CA THR A 199 -8.20 -9.70 -31.07
C THR A 199 -6.72 -9.85 -31.37
N SER A 200 -5.91 -8.82 -31.11
CA SER A 200 -4.45 -8.88 -31.26
C SER A 200 -3.80 -9.92 -30.33
N LYS A 201 -4.21 -9.99 -29.06
CA LYS A 201 -3.75 -11.00 -28.10
C LYS A 201 -4.14 -12.42 -28.54
N GLY A 202 -5.36 -12.59 -29.06
CA GLY A 202 -5.79 -13.85 -29.67
C GLY A 202 -4.88 -14.28 -30.81
N SER A 203 -4.63 -13.37 -31.77
CA SER A 203 -3.69 -13.65 -32.87
C SER A 203 -2.27 -13.95 -32.39
N ILE A 204 -1.74 -13.21 -31.40
CA ILE A 204 -0.42 -13.48 -30.82
C ILE A 204 -0.39 -14.86 -30.15
N ALA A 205 -1.43 -15.23 -29.40
CA ALA A 205 -1.53 -16.54 -28.78
C ALA A 205 -1.55 -17.67 -29.82
N ASP A 206 -2.31 -17.49 -30.92
CA ASP A 206 -2.34 -18.43 -32.04
C ASP A 206 -0.96 -18.57 -32.72
N TYR A 207 -0.28 -17.44 -32.97
CA TYR A 207 1.08 -17.44 -33.52
C TYR A 207 2.09 -18.11 -32.58
N ASN A 208 2.00 -17.85 -31.27
CA ASN A 208 2.87 -18.47 -30.28
C ASN A 208 2.61 -19.97 -30.14
N ALA A 209 1.36 -20.41 -30.20
CA ALA A 209 1.00 -21.83 -30.20
C ALA A 209 1.58 -22.53 -31.44
N SER A 210 1.43 -21.93 -32.63
CA SER A 210 2.01 -22.45 -33.86
C SER A 210 3.54 -22.47 -33.83
N LEU A 211 4.18 -21.45 -33.24
CA LEU A 211 5.62 -21.41 -33.06
C LEU A 211 6.10 -22.53 -32.12
N ALA A 212 5.44 -22.70 -30.98
CA ALA A 212 5.77 -23.75 -30.01
C ALA A 212 5.60 -25.16 -30.61
N GLU A 213 4.57 -25.39 -31.43
CA GLU A 213 4.40 -26.65 -32.17
C GLU A 213 5.58 -26.92 -33.10
N ARG A 214 6.01 -25.91 -33.88
CA ARG A 214 7.17 -26.02 -34.79
C ARG A 214 8.48 -26.22 -34.03
N GLU A 215 8.67 -25.54 -32.91
CA GLU A 215 9.84 -25.70 -32.05
C GLU A 215 9.90 -27.09 -31.42
N ALA A 216 8.77 -27.61 -30.91
CA ALA A 216 8.68 -28.96 -30.36
C ALA A 216 8.97 -30.02 -31.45
N GLU A 217 8.44 -29.85 -32.66
CA GLU A 217 8.72 -30.74 -33.78
C GLU A 217 10.22 -30.67 -34.20
N ALA A 218 10.83 -29.49 -34.17
CA ALA A 218 12.25 -29.32 -34.45
C ALA A 218 13.13 -29.94 -33.35
N MET A 219 12.78 -29.76 -32.07
CA MET A 219 13.46 -30.39 -30.94
C MET A 219 13.33 -31.91 -30.97
N GLN A 220 12.13 -32.45 -31.25
CA GLN A 220 11.93 -33.88 -31.40
C GLN A 220 12.83 -34.44 -32.51
N ARG A 221 12.89 -33.77 -33.67
CA ARG A 221 13.80 -34.17 -34.76
C ARG A 221 15.27 -34.10 -34.35
N SER A 222 15.68 -33.05 -33.64
CA SER A 222 17.05 -32.89 -33.14
C SER A 222 17.42 -33.93 -32.09
N GLU A 223 16.52 -34.23 -31.15
CA GLU A 223 16.75 -35.20 -30.08
C GLU A 223 16.79 -36.63 -30.63
N VAL A 224 15.92 -36.95 -31.58
CA VAL A 224 16.00 -38.23 -32.32
C VAL A 224 17.36 -38.36 -32.99
N ALA A 225 17.81 -37.34 -33.73
CA ALA A 225 19.12 -37.35 -34.39
C ALA A 225 20.29 -37.47 -33.38
N ARG A 226 20.21 -36.78 -32.23
CA ARG A 226 21.23 -36.85 -31.18
C ARG A 226 21.28 -38.23 -30.54
N ARG A 227 20.13 -38.80 -30.16
CA ARG A 227 20.09 -40.14 -29.57
C ARG A 227 20.52 -41.22 -30.55
N THR A 228 20.21 -41.09 -31.84
CA THR A 228 20.74 -42.02 -32.84
C THR A 228 22.27 -41.95 -32.90
N ALA A 229 22.86 -40.75 -32.87
CA ALA A 229 24.31 -40.59 -32.84
C ALA A 229 24.95 -41.08 -31.53
N GLU A 230 24.35 -40.79 -30.37
CA GLU A 230 24.80 -41.29 -29.06
C GLU A 230 24.76 -42.82 -28.98
N MET A 231 23.69 -43.44 -29.49
CA MET A 231 23.58 -44.90 -29.58
C MET A 231 24.69 -45.51 -30.46
N GLU A 232 25.07 -44.85 -31.57
CA GLU A 232 26.18 -45.30 -32.41
C GLU A 232 27.53 -45.19 -31.68
N VAL A 233 27.78 -44.08 -30.97
CA VAL A 233 28.99 -43.90 -30.16
C VAL A 233 29.06 -44.92 -29.02
N GLN A 234 27.96 -45.14 -28.30
CA GLN A 234 27.90 -46.13 -27.21
C GLN A 234 28.13 -47.55 -27.72
N LYS A 235 27.57 -47.92 -28.89
CA LYS A 235 27.86 -49.22 -29.51
C LYS A 235 29.35 -49.37 -29.81
N ALA A 236 30.00 -48.32 -30.32
CA ALA A 236 31.44 -48.33 -30.58
C ALA A 236 32.28 -48.45 -29.29
N GLN A 237 31.92 -47.71 -28.22
CA GLN A 237 32.58 -47.80 -26.92
C GLN A 237 32.38 -49.17 -26.26
N TYR A 238 31.17 -49.72 -26.30
CA TYR A 238 30.87 -51.04 -25.75
C TYR A 238 31.72 -52.13 -26.41
N LEU A 239 31.88 -52.09 -27.73
CA LEU A 239 32.78 -53.00 -28.45
C LEU A 239 34.23 -52.86 -27.99
N LEU A 240 34.70 -51.62 -27.79
CA LEU A 240 36.07 -51.35 -27.34
C LEU A 240 36.30 -51.81 -25.89
N GLU A 241 35.32 -51.61 -25.01
CA GLU A 241 35.35 -52.08 -23.61
C GLU A 241 35.32 -53.62 -23.55
N GLN A 242 34.52 -54.29 -24.39
CA GLN A 242 34.52 -55.75 -24.51
C GLN A 242 35.90 -56.29 -24.92
N GLU A 243 36.55 -55.67 -25.90
CA GLU A 243 37.90 -56.07 -26.30
C GLU A 243 38.95 -55.78 -25.20
N ARG A 244 38.80 -54.70 -24.43
CA ARG A 244 39.66 -54.42 -23.28
C ARG A 244 39.48 -55.47 -22.17
N LEU A 245 38.24 -55.83 -21.83
CA LEU A 245 37.95 -56.83 -20.80
C LEU A 245 38.49 -58.21 -21.19
N LYS A 246 38.38 -58.60 -22.47
CA LYS A 246 39.01 -59.83 -22.98
C LYS A 246 40.53 -59.77 -22.84
N ALA A 247 41.17 -58.65 -23.17
CA ALA A 247 42.62 -58.49 -23.02
C ALA A 247 43.04 -58.56 -21.53
N GLU A 248 42.27 -57.97 -20.62
CA GLU A 248 42.54 -57.97 -19.18
C GLU A 248 42.38 -59.38 -18.57
N GLU A 249 41.38 -60.15 -19.01
CA GLU A 249 41.18 -61.54 -18.59
C GLU A 249 42.34 -62.43 -19.05
N ILE A 250 42.82 -62.26 -20.30
CA ILE A 250 44.01 -62.97 -20.82
C ILE A 250 45.27 -62.64 -20.00
N VAL A 251 45.51 -61.37 -19.68
CA VAL A 251 46.66 -60.95 -18.85
C VAL A 251 46.56 -61.52 -17.43
N ARG A 252 45.36 -61.60 -16.86
CA ARG A 252 45.15 -62.20 -15.53
C ARG A 252 45.47 -63.70 -15.53
N GLU A 253 45.11 -64.42 -16.59
CA GLU A 253 45.48 -65.84 -16.73
C GLU A 253 47.00 -66.03 -16.90
N GLU A 254 47.69 -65.16 -17.66
CA GLU A 254 49.16 -65.21 -17.77
C GLU A 254 49.87 -64.93 -16.44
N ILE A 255 49.36 -63.97 -15.65
CA ILE A 255 49.87 -63.68 -14.29
C ILE A 255 49.67 -64.88 -13.36
N ALA A 256 48.50 -65.53 -13.42
CA ALA A 256 48.23 -66.73 -12.62
C ALA A 256 49.18 -67.88 -12.99
N LYS A 257 49.43 -68.08 -14.29
CA LYS A 257 50.39 -69.09 -14.77
C LYS A 257 51.82 -68.83 -14.30
N THR A 258 52.29 -67.58 -14.40
CA THR A 258 53.64 -67.20 -13.94
C THR A 258 53.78 -67.26 -12.42
N GLN A 259 52.75 -66.94 -11.65
CA GLN A 259 52.76 -67.15 -10.19
C GLN A 259 52.92 -68.63 -9.80
N ILE A 260 52.27 -69.54 -10.52
CA ILE A 260 52.37 -70.99 -10.27
C ILE A 260 53.80 -71.49 -10.57
N GLU A 261 54.43 -71.04 -11.66
CA GLU A 261 55.82 -71.38 -12.00
C GLU A 261 56.80 -70.88 -10.93
N ILE A 262 56.68 -69.61 -10.51
CA ILE A 262 57.57 -69.02 -9.48
C ILE A 262 57.38 -69.71 -8.11
N ALA A 263 56.14 -70.06 -7.74
CA ALA A 263 55.87 -70.78 -6.49
C ALA A 263 56.50 -72.18 -6.49
N ALA A 264 56.40 -72.90 -7.62
CA ALA A 264 57.02 -74.22 -7.77
C ALA A 264 58.55 -74.16 -7.70
N GLU A 265 59.17 -73.13 -8.29
CA GLU A 265 60.62 -72.94 -8.26
C GLU A 265 61.12 -72.56 -6.86
N ALA A 266 60.37 -71.73 -6.12
CA ALA A 266 60.67 -71.36 -4.74
C ALA A 266 60.58 -72.57 -3.78
N GLU A 267 59.61 -73.46 -4.00
CA GLU A 267 59.44 -74.68 -3.19
C GLU A 267 60.56 -75.69 -3.43
N ALA A 268 60.99 -75.86 -4.68
CA ALA A 268 62.14 -76.69 -5.05
C ALA A 268 63.46 -76.19 -4.42
N GLU A 269 63.70 -74.88 -4.43
CA GLU A 269 64.92 -74.30 -3.85
C GLU A 269 64.92 -74.35 -2.31
N ARG A 270 63.74 -74.29 -1.68
CA ARG A 270 63.57 -74.50 -0.23
C ARG A 270 63.95 -75.92 0.17
N GLN A 271 63.47 -76.93 -0.57
CA GLN A 271 63.81 -78.33 -0.33
C GLN A 271 65.31 -78.60 -0.50
N ARG A 272 65.98 -77.99 -1.50
CA ARG A 272 67.43 -78.11 -1.65
C ARG A 272 68.21 -77.58 -0.45
N ARG A 273 67.80 -76.44 0.12
CA ARG A 273 68.47 -75.85 1.29
C ARG A 273 68.28 -76.68 2.56
N ILE A 274 67.09 -77.23 2.78
CA ILE A 274 66.81 -78.11 3.91
C ILE A 274 67.66 -79.38 3.82
N ALA A 275 67.70 -80.03 2.65
CA ALA A 275 68.50 -81.24 2.44
C ALA A 275 70.02 -81.01 2.65
N ARG A 276 70.56 -79.84 2.25
CA ARG A 276 71.96 -79.49 2.55
C ARG A 276 72.20 -79.29 4.05
N GLY A 277 71.30 -78.61 4.75
CA GLY A 277 71.41 -78.41 6.20
C GLY A 277 71.34 -79.73 7.00
N GLU A 278 70.50 -80.67 6.57
CA GLU A 278 70.41 -82.00 7.17
C GLU A 278 71.67 -82.83 6.90
N ALA A 279 72.24 -82.76 5.69
CA ALA A 279 73.49 -83.44 5.37
C ALA A 279 74.67 -82.93 6.22
N ASP A 280 74.80 -81.61 6.41
CA ASP A 280 75.85 -81.01 7.24
C ASP A 280 75.69 -81.38 8.73
N ALA A 281 74.46 -81.41 9.23
CA ALA A 281 74.16 -81.81 10.61
C ALA A 281 74.49 -83.29 10.89
N ILE A 282 74.21 -84.18 9.92
CA ILE A 282 74.52 -85.61 10.02
C ILE A 282 76.04 -85.84 10.00
N LEU A 283 76.78 -85.15 9.13
CA LEU A 283 78.24 -85.26 9.04
C LEU A 283 78.92 -84.80 10.34
N ALA A 284 78.46 -83.69 10.92
CA ALA A 284 78.97 -83.20 12.20
C ALA A 284 78.71 -84.18 13.35
N ARG A 285 77.52 -84.81 13.38
CA ARG A 285 77.15 -85.77 14.43
C ARG A 285 77.99 -87.05 14.36
N TYR A 286 78.21 -87.59 13.16
CA TYR A 286 79.04 -88.80 12.99
C TYR A 286 80.53 -88.55 13.27
N ASN A 287 81.06 -87.38 12.92
CA ASN A 287 82.44 -87.03 13.29
C ASN A 287 82.61 -86.91 14.81
N ALA A 288 81.65 -86.28 15.50
CA ALA A 288 81.68 -86.17 16.96
C ALA A 288 81.53 -87.54 17.66
N GLU A 289 80.69 -88.44 17.14
CA GLU A 289 80.56 -89.82 17.64
C GLU A 289 81.84 -90.63 17.38
N ALA A 290 82.48 -90.48 16.22
CA ALA A 290 83.73 -91.17 15.89
C ALA A 290 84.90 -90.75 16.81
N GLU A 291 85.06 -89.44 17.05
CA GLU A 291 86.08 -88.91 17.98
C GLU A 291 85.82 -89.36 19.42
N GLY A 292 84.56 -89.32 19.88
CA GLY A 292 84.19 -89.78 21.21
C GLY A 292 84.46 -91.28 21.43
N ILE A 293 84.14 -92.11 20.44
CA ILE A 293 84.38 -93.56 20.50
C ILE A 293 85.88 -93.88 20.47
N GLN A 294 86.68 -93.18 19.65
CA GLN A 294 88.13 -93.34 19.65
C GLN A 294 88.73 -93.04 21.03
N ALA A 295 88.35 -91.92 21.65
CA ALA A 295 88.87 -91.53 22.97
C ALA A 295 88.54 -92.58 24.05
N VAL A 296 87.33 -93.15 24.03
CA VAL A 296 86.91 -94.19 24.99
C VAL A 296 87.66 -95.50 24.79
N LEU A 297 87.89 -95.91 23.53
CA LEU A 297 88.62 -97.14 23.23
C LEU A 297 90.11 -97.01 23.54
N GLU A 298 90.71 -95.86 23.28
CA GLU A 298 92.11 -95.58 23.61
C GLU A 298 92.32 -95.56 25.12
N ALA A 299 91.43 -94.91 25.88
CA ALA A 299 91.44 -94.94 27.34
C ALA A 299 91.31 -96.37 27.89
N LYS A 300 90.43 -97.19 27.31
CA LYS A 300 90.27 -98.60 27.69
C LYS A 300 91.52 -99.43 27.36
N ALA A 301 92.13 -99.21 26.20
CA ALA A 301 93.36 -99.90 25.81
C ALA A 301 94.52 -99.55 26.76
N THR A 302 94.67 -98.28 27.15
CA THR A 302 95.66 -97.86 28.16
C THR A 302 95.39 -98.46 29.54
N GLY A 303 94.12 -98.53 29.96
CA GLY A 303 93.74 -99.15 31.23
C GLY A 303 94.02 -100.66 31.25
N TYR A 304 93.73 -101.36 30.15
CA TYR A 304 94.07 -102.78 30.02
C TYR A 304 95.58 -103.02 30.02
N ALA A 305 96.37 -102.17 29.35
CA ALA A 305 97.82 -102.27 29.36
C ALA A 305 98.41 -102.11 30.79
N GLN A 306 97.88 -101.17 31.57
CA GLN A 306 98.29 -100.97 32.96
C GLN A 306 97.91 -102.16 33.87
N LEU A 307 96.69 -102.69 33.72
CA LEU A 307 96.25 -103.88 34.48
C LEU A 307 97.11 -105.11 34.17
N VAL A 308 97.48 -105.32 32.91
CA VAL A 308 98.36 -106.43 32.51
C VAL A 308 99.80 -106.23 33.02
N SER A 309 100.33 -105.01 33.03
CA SER A 309 101.67 -104.75 33.58
C SER A 309 101.74 -104.90 35.10
N SER A 310 100.65 -104.61 35.81
CA SER A 310 100.59 -104.69 37.28
C SER A 310 100.44 -106.12 37.79
N ALA A 311 99.97 -107.04 36.94
CA ALA A 311 99.73 -108.45 37.27
C ALA A 311 100.94 -109.37 37.04
N GLY A 312 102.16 -108.83 36.98
CA GLY A 312 103.40 -109.64 36.91
C GLY A 312 103.55 -110.50 35.65
N GLY A 313 102.76 -110.26 34.60
CA GLY A 313 102.86 -110.94 33.31
C GLY A 313 102.03 -112.22 33.12
N ASP A 314 101.13 -112.59 34.05
CA ASP A 314 100.28 -113.79 33.88
C ASP A 314 98.89 -113.45 33.29
N THR A 315 98.61 -113.94 32.09
CA THR A 315 97.46 -113.54 31.25
C THR A 315 96.13 -114.17 31.68
N LYS A 316 96.12 -115.22 32.51
CA LYS A 316 94.88 -115.92 32.90
C LYS A 316 94.10 -115.21 34.03
N ALA A 317 94.78 -114.49 34.92
CA ALA A 317 94.15 -113.79 36.03
C ALA A 317 93.40 -112.51 35.56
N ALA A 318 93.91 -111.84 34.53
CA ALA A 318 93.23 -110.68 33.93
C ALA A 318 91.89 -111.06 33.26
N ALA A 319 91.79 -112.26 32.68
CA ALA A 319 90.58 -112.73 32.01
C ALA A 319 89.44 -113.09 32.98
N THR A 320 89.74 -113.55 34.19
CA THR A 320 88.73 -113.89 35.20
C THR A 320 88.10 -112.65 35.83
N LEU A 321 88.90 -111.59 36.05
CA LEU A 321 88.42 -110.30 36.55
C LEU A 321 87.42 -109.64 35.59
N LEU A 322 87.69 -109.73 34.27
CA LEU A 322 86.81 -109.15 33.24
C LEU A 322 85.45 -109.85 33.11
N MET A 323 85.33 -111.14 33.47
CA MET A 323 84.05 -111.86 33.39
C MET A 323 83.08 -111.48 34.52
N VAL A 324 83.57 -111.18 35.73
CA VAL A 324 82.71 -110.78 36.85
C VAL A 324 82.06 -109.42 36.58
N GLU A 325 82.78 -108.47 35.98
CA GLU A 325 82.29 -107.12 35.68
C GLU A 325 81.13 -107.11 34.67
N LYS A 326 81.00 -108.11 33.79
CA LYS A 326 79.98 -108.14 32.74
C LYS A 326 78.64 -108.80 33.13
N ILE A 327 78.54 -109.43 34.30
CA ILE A 327 77.30 -110.09 34.73
C ILE A 327 76.21 -109.07 35.11
N GLU A 328 76.59 -107.91 35.67
CA GLU A 328 75.65 -106.92 36.19
C GLU A 328 74.78 -106.28 35.09
N GLY A 329 75.34 -106.09 33.89
CA GLY A 329 74.64 -105.45 32.76
C GLY A 329 73.53 -106.30 32.13
N ILE A 330 73.51 -107.61 32.38
CA ILE A 330 72.51 -108.51 31.77
C ILE A 330 71.17 -108.44 32.53
N VAL A 331 71.19 -108.23 33.86
CA VAL A 331 69.99 -108.27 34.71
C VAL A 331 69.11 -107.02 34.54
N SER A 332 69.72 -105.85 34.33
CA SER A 332 69.01 -104.56 34.22
C SER A 332 68.06 -104.48 33.01
N ARG A 333 68.42 -105.08 31.86
CA ARG A 333 67.62 -104.98 30.63
C ARG A 333 66.31 -105.77 30.66
N GLN A 334 66.14 -106.69 31.61
CA GLN A 334 64.95 -107.55 31.66
C GLN A 334 63.72 -106.85 32.26
N VAL A 335 63.88 -105.76 33.02
CA VAL A 335 62.80 -105.12 33.82
C VAL A 335 62.03 -104.03 33.05
N GLU A 336 62.62 -103.43 32.02
CA GLU A 336 62.04 -102.28 31.30
C GLU A 336 60.82 -102.60 30.41
N ALA A 337 60.50 -103.87 30.15
CA ALA A 337 59.51 -104.24 29.13
C ALA A 337 58.01 -104.19 29.55
N ILE A 338 57.66 -103.95 30.82
CA ILE A 338 56.28 -104.21 31.34
C ILE A 338 55.42 -102.94 31.57
N SER A 339 55.96 -101.72 31.45
CA SER A 339 55.36 -100.54 32.11
C SER A 339 54.29 -99.70 31.38
N ASN A 340 53.74 -100.04 30.19
CA ASN A 340 52.93 -99.06 29.40
C ASN A 340 51.60 -99.57 28.79
N LEU A 341 50.47 -99.57 29.54
CA LEU A 341 49.09 -99.63 28.99
C LEU A 341 48.04 -98.96 29.94
N LYS A 342 47.29 -97.93 29.47
CA LYS A 342 46.10 -97.31 30.13
C LYS A 342 45.10 -96.76 29.09
N ILE A 343 43.78 -97.00 29.25
CA ILE A 343 42.64 -96.37 28.52
C ILE A 343 41.59 -95.93 29.56
N ASP A 344 41.09 -94.68 29.51
CA ASP A 344 40.12 -94.14 30.49
C ASP A 344 38.95 -93.37 29.81
N LYS A 345 37.72 -93.84 30.13
CA LYS A 345 36.40 -93.16 30.17
C LYS A 345 35.46 -93.11 28.93
N ILE A 346 34.32 -93.82 29.04
CA ILE A 346 33.13 -93.84 28.17
C ILE A 346 31.93 -93.26 28.95
N THR A 347 31.04 -92.48 28.30
CA THR A 347 29.80 -91.91 28.88
C THR A 347 28.61 -92.29 27.98
N VAL A 348 27.57 -92.93 28.53
CA VAL A 348 26.42 -93.50 27.80
C VAL A 348 25.14 -92.66 27.99
N TRP A 349 24.38 -92.50 26.90
CA TRP A 349 23.10 -91.80 26.77
C TRP A 349 21.88 -92.68 27.12
N ASP A 350 20.71 -92.10 27.40
CA ASP A 350 19.43 -92.80 27.27
C ASP A 350 18.41 -92.00 26.44
N SER A 351 17.66 -92.73 25.64
CA SER A 351 16.71 -92.31 24.61
C SER A 351 15.41 -93.10 24.76
N ALA A 352 14.26 -92.42 24.72
CA ALA A 352 12.89 -92.85 24.35
C ALA A 352 11.87 -92.15 25.26
N GLY A 353 10.71 -91.65 24.84
CA GLY A 353 9.89 -92.01 23.68
C GLY A 353 8.55 -92.56 24.17
N SER A 354 7.54 -91.69 24.29
CA SER A 354 6.08 -91.95 24.28
C SER A 354 5.40 -92.64 25.49
N GLY A 355 4.54 -91.89 26.20
CA GLY A 355 3.24 -92.39 26.68
C GLY A 355 3.08 -92.62 28.19
N LYS A 356 2.51 -91.63 28.88
CA LYS A 356 1.91 -91.69 30.24
C LYS A 356 2.84 -92.16 31.40
N GLY A 357 3.80 -91.29 31.73
CA GLY A 357 4.14 -90.86 33.10
C GLY A 357 4.53 -91.89 34.17
N GLU A 358 5.80 -92.31 34.19
CA GLU A 358 6.63 -92.65 35.38
C GLU A 358 8.13 -92.80 34.95
N GLY A 359 9.10 -92.56 35.86
CA GLY A 359 10.49 -92.12 35.52
C GLY A 359 11.67 -93.12 35.54
N SER A 360 12.87 -92.56 35.28
CA SER A 360 14.19 -93.11 34.93
C SER A 360 15.02 -93.81 36.04
N THR A 361 15.09 -95.16 36.07
CA THR A 361 16.18 -95.90 36.77
C THR A 361 16.46 -97.36 36.29
N ALA A 362 15.80 -97.90 35.25
CA ALA A 362 15.87 -99.34 34.96
C ALA A 362 16.88 -99.80 33.88
N ASN A 363 17.54 -98.91 33.12
CA ASN A 363 18.35 -99.29 31.93
C ASN A 363 19.89 -99.22 32.06
N PHE A 364 20.47 -98.88 33.22
CA PHE A 364 21.94 -98.75 33.38
C PHE A 364 22.65 -100.04 33.85
N VAL A 365 21.93 -101.04 34.37
CA VAL A 365 22.55 -102.19 35.06
C VAL A 365 22.87 -103.37 34.11
N SER A 366 22.46 -103.33 32.84
CA SER A 366 22.62 -104.46 31.90
C SER A 366 23.89 -104.42 31.04
N SER A 367 24.62 -103.30 30.96
CA SER A 367 25.72 -103.11 29.99
C SER A 367 27.15 -103.27 30.52
N LEU A 368 27.35 -103.67 31.79
CA LEU A 368 28.71 -103.83 32.38
C LEU A 368 29.24 -105.29 32.41
N ILE A 369 28.45 -106.29 32.01
CA ILE A 369 28.78 -107.72 32.22
C ILE A 369 29.39 -108.44 30.98
N HIS A 370 29.72 -107.72 29.90
CA HIS A 370 30.27 -108.33 28.66
C HIS A 370 31.63 -107.78 28.17
N ALA A 371 32.41 -107.14 29.05
CA ALA A 371 33.75 -106.64 28.71
C ALA A 371 34.84 -107.39 29.50
N LEU A 372 35.29 -108.55 28.99
CA LEU A 372 36.64 -109.15 29.17
C LEU A 372 36.71 -110.57 28.56
N PRO A 373 37.61 -110.85 27.59
CA PRO A 373 38.06 -112.21 27.25
C PRO A 373 39.45 -112.54 27.85
N PRO A 374 39.75 -113.78 28.29
CA PRO A 374 40.98 -114.14 29.03
C PRO A 374 42.24 -114.26 28.15
N VAL A 375 43.36 -113.71 28.64
CA VAL A 375 44.67 -113.55 27.97
C VAL A 375 45.43 -114.88 27.71
N HIS A 376 44.92 -116.02 28.18
CA HIS A 376 45.60 -117.32 28.06
C HIS A 376 45.59 -117.89 26.63
N ASP A 377 44.74 -117.37 25.75
CA ASP A 377 44.67 -117.82 24.35
C ASP A 377 45.70 -117.15 23.42
N VAL A 378 46.27 -116.00 23.81
CA VAL A 378 47.22 -115.25 22.96
C VAL A 378 48.63 -115.87 23.02
N ALA A 379 49.01 -116.46 24.16
CA ALA A 379 50.34 -117.06 24.33
C ALA A 379 50.54 -118.34 23.51
N LYS A 380 49.48 -119.13 23.26
CA LYS A 380 49.56 -120.35 22.42
C LYS A 380 49.74 -120.07 20.93
N MET A 381 49.39 -118.88 20.43
CA MET A 381 49.59 -118.52 19.01
C MET A 381 51.02 -118.09 18.68
N ALA A 382 51.88 -117.82 19.68
CA ALA A 382 53.23 -117.31 19.51
C ALA A 382 54.36 -118.34 19.73
N GLY A 383 54.03 -119.61 20.01
CA GLY A 383 54.98 -120.73 19.94
C GLY A 383 56.11 -120.73 20.99
N VAL A 384 55.91 -120.11 22.15
CA VAL A 384 56.89 -120.08 23.24
C VAL A 384 56.31 -120.75 24.49
N ASP A 385 56.88 -121.89 24.88
CA ASP A 385 56.60 -122.55 26.15
C ASP A 385 57.35 -121.84 27.29
N LEU A 386 56.60 -121.28 28.24
CA LEU A 386 57.17 -120.66 29.44
C LEU A 386 57.49 -121.74 30.49
N PRO A 387 58.66 -121.65 31.18
CA PRO A 387 59.09 -122.65 32.17
C PRO A 387 58.16 -122.73 33.40
N ASP A 388 57.98 -123.95 33.91
CA ASP A 388 56.93 -124.48 34.83
C ASP A 388 56.68 -123.76 36.18
N TYR A 389 57.34 -122.64 36.49
CA TYR A 389 57.13 -121.93 37.77
C TYR A 389 55.96 -120.92 37.75
N LEU A 390 55.34 -120.69 36.59
CA LEU A 390 54.20 -119.77 36.45
C LEU A 390 52.81 -120.44 36.53
N GLY A 391 52.77 -121.71 36.91
CA GLY A 391 51.56 -122.39 37.35
C GLY A 391 50.74 -123.03 36.23
N SER A 392 50.39 -124.30 36.43
CA SER A 392 49.48 -125.09 35.61
C SER A 392 48.12 -125.19 36.30
N LEU A 393 47.04 -125.12 35.54
CA LEU A 393 45.70 -125.53 35.98
C LEU A 393 45.30 -126.73 35.13
N LYS A 394 45.08 -127.86 35.82
CA LYS A 394 44.60 -129.13 35.27
C LYS A 394 43.13 -129.02 34.86
N ASP A 395 42.79 -129.79 33.83
CA ASP A 395 41.44 -130.01 33.30
C ASP A 395 40.47 -130.61 34.35
N GLU A 396 39.26 -130.04 34.40
CA GLU A 396 37.98 -130.74 34.57
C GLU A 396 37.01 -130.29 33.48
#